data_AF-D0MXB5-F1
#
_entry.id   AF-D0MXB5-F1
#
_cell.length_a   1.000
_cell.length_b   1.000
_cell.length_c   1.000
_cell.angle_alpha   90.00
_cell.angle_beta   90.00
_cell.angle_gamma   90.00
#
_symmetry.space_group_name_H-M   'P 1'
#
loop_
_entity.id
_entity.type
_entity.pdbx_description
1 polymer ?
#
loop_
_entity_poly.entity_id
_entity_poly.type
_entity_poly.pdbx_seq_one_letter_code
_entity_poly.pdbx_strand_id
1 'polypeptide(L)'
;MGPSGVPPPSIPMTSTTTLNGVQQPRKRARPSQRAVTMLDENGQPVNATALLADIKKEKAEKAALEEKNAGLRKRVQRMLIENDEVRVKAKNEVVAAQEKAQREIAEAQNQLAVARAKLRLQERGPDAQVESLKKGEADRTALLTTRYRGECRIAAADAQRVLDSVVGMFRTKLRQVGRMSRDSADKSQLEVASDGVRRLAFMKLFGLAHDFAFYMSAAFHSQEPVRHTIEQEQFTELFGNSLCHEERAGLFYVATAPMLVVFDPNADNVVLKCEWAEQNALRDLARTIRF
;
A
#
# COMPACT_ATOMS: atom_id res chain seq x y z
N MET A 1 32.16 42.94 -5.81
CA MET A 1 33.60 42.70 -6.06
C MET A 1 34.39 43.13 -4.82
N GLY A 2 35.63 42.69 -4.65
CA GLY A 2 36.50 43.07 -3.51
C GLY A 2 37.13 44.47 -3.66
N PRO A 3 38.24 44.80 -2.97
CA PRO A 3 39.41 43.91 -2.81
C PRO A 3 40.08 43.83 -1.41
N SER A 4 41.24 43.15 -1.41
CA SER A 4 42.34 43.00 -0.43
C SER A 4 42.85 44.26 0.32
N GLY A 5 43.72 44.18 1.36
CA GLY A 5 44.22 43.02 2.12
C GLY A 5 45.72 43.05 2.56
N VAL A 6 46.00 42.48 3.74
CA VAL A 6 47.28 41.87 4.25
C VAL A 6 48.49 42.81 4.66
N PRO A 7 49.69 42.35 5.15
CA PRO A 7 50.37 42.88 6.38
C PRO A 7 51.86 43.35 6.12
N PRO A 8 52.89 43.34 7.03
CA PRO A 8 53.02 43.11 8.48
C PRO A 8 53.61 44.36 9.24
N PRO A 9 54.79 44.49 9.91
CA PRO A 9 56.00 43.65 10.15
C PRO A 9 56.21 43.20 11.64
N SER A 10 57.46 42.98 12.11
CA SER A 10 57.81 42.32 13.39
C SER A 10 59.03 42.91 14.16
N ILE A 11 59.04 42.75 15.50
CA ILE A 11 60.12 42.57 16.52
C ILE A 11 61.60 42.98 16.20
N PRO A 12 62.25 43.77 17.09
CA PRO A 12 63.50 43.37 17.79
C PRO A 12 63.44 43.65 19.32
N MET A 13 63.90 42.78 20.25
CA MET A 13 65.29 42.43 20.67
C MET A 13 66.06 43.46 21.54
N THR A 14 66.20 43.09 22.83
CA THR A 14 67.16 43.47 23.91
C THR A 14 68.24 44.57 23.74
N SER A 15 68.44 45.40 24.80
CA SER A 15 69.78 45.60 25.44
C SER A 15 69.79 46.31 26.81
N THR A 16 70.81 45.96 27.59
CA THR A 16 71.30 46.31 28.94
C THR A 16 71.49 47.80 29.30
N THR A 17 71.40 48.14 30.61
CA THR A 17 72.22 49.18 31.31
C THR A 17 72.28 48.84 32.83
N THR A 18 73.29 49.33 33.56
CA THR A 18 73.74 48.84 34.89
C THR A 18 73.89 49.92 35.99
N LEU A 19 74.38 49.49 37.17
CA LEU A 19 74.83 50.25 38.37
C LEU A 19 73.73 50.50 39.42
N ASN A 20 74.00 50.43 40.75
CA ASN A 20 75.27 50.33 41.49
C ASN A 20 75.12 49.42 42.74
N GLY A 21 76.21 49.05 43.42
CA GLY A 21 76.16 48.27 44.67
C GLY A 21 77.39 48.42 45.57
N VAL A 22 77.21 48.38 46.90
CA VAL A 22 78.28 48.60 47.89
C VAL A 22 78.14 47.67 49.12
N GLN A 23 79.22 46.92 49.39
CA GLN A 23 79.63 46.28 50.67
C GLN A 23 78.77 45.18 51.35
N GLN A 24 79.43 44.04 51.61
CA GLN A 24 79.08 43.04 52.63
C GLN A 24 79.74 43.38 53.98
N PRO A 25 79.29 42.72 55.07
CA PRO A 25 80.25 42.27 56.09
C PRO A 25 80.10 40.80 56.54
N ARG A 26 81.19 40.05 56.36
CA ARG A 26 81.76 39.00 57.24
C ARG A 26 80.86 37.89 57.85
N LYS A 27 81.07 36.67 57.33
CA LYS A 27 81.28 35.39 58.04
C LYS A 27 80.65 35.20 59.45
N ARG A 28 79.67 34.29 59.55
CA ARG A 28 79.68 33.20 60.55
C ARG A 28 79.27 31.88 59.87
N ALA A 29 79.74 30.76 60.39
CA ALA A 29 79.46 29.41 59.89
C ALA A 29 79.28 28.44 61.07
N ARG A 30 78.69 27.27 60.79
CA ARG A 30 78.26 26.21 61.74
C ARG A 30 77.00 26.54 62.57
N PRO A 31 76.29 25.51 63.08
CA PRO A 31 76.50 24.07 62.88
C PRO A 31 75.48 23.44 61.92
N SER A 32 75.80 22.24 61.43
CA SER A 32 74.84 21.36 60.78
C SER A 32 73.79 20.90 61.79
N GLN A 33 72.58 21.46 61.74
CA GLN A 33 71.43 20.77 62.34
C GLN A 33 71.21 19.46 61.58
N ARG A 34 71.22 18.35 62.32
CA ARG A 34 70.89 17.01 61.81
C ARG A 34 69.54 17.10 61.09
N ALA A 35 69.53 16.87 59.78
CA ALA A 35 68.29 16.59 59.08
C ALA A 35 67.74 15.28 59.67
N VAL A 36 66.65 15.39 60.44
CA VAL A 36 65.90 14.20 60.86
C VAL A 36 65.10 13.77 59.63
N THR A 37 65.73 12.94 58.81
CA THR A 37 65.03 12.21 57.75
C THR A 37 64.06 11.26 58.43
N MET A 38 62.84 11.73 58.62
CA MET A 38 61.68 10.86 58.82
C MET A 38 61.74 9.80 57.73
N LEU A 39 61.65 8.52 58.11
CA LEU A 39 61.62 7.42 57.15
C LEU A 39 60.17 6.99 56.95
N ASP A 40 59.84 6.50 55.76
CA ASP A 40 58.57 5.83 55.51
C ASP A 40 58.57 4.40 56.08
N GLU A 41 57.46 3.67 55.94
CA GLU A 41 57.34 2.28 56.40
C GLU A 41 58.30 1.30 55.67
N ASN A 42 58.92 1.75 54.58
CA ASN A 42 59.94 1.02 53.81
C ASN A 42 61.38 1.44 54.14
N GLY A 43 61.57 2.36 55.11
CA GLY A 43 62.89 2.85 55.51
C GLY A 43 63.52 3.91 54.59
N GLN A 44 62.77 4.47 53.63
CA GLN A 44 63.25 5.50 52.72
C GLN A 44 63.04 6.91 53.29
N PRO A 45 63.95 7.87 53.05
CA PRO A 45 63.81 9.23 53.57
C PRO A 45 62.60 9.95 52.94
N VAL A 46 61.61 10.27 53.77
CA VAL A 46 60.39 10.97 53.37
C VAL A 46 60.75 12.32 52.76
N ASN A 47 60.56 12.45 51.44
CA ASN A 47 60.68 13.71 50.74
C ASN A 47 59.49 14.62 51.09
N ALA A 48 59.55 15.26 52.25
CA ALA A 48 58.51 16.16 52.75
C ALA A 48 58.19 17.29 51.75
N THR A 49 59.15 17.72 50.93
CA THR A 49 58.95 18.70 49.87
C THR A 49 58.05 18.17 48.75
N ALA A 50 58.18 16.88 48.38
CA ALA A 50 57.28 16.23 47.42
C ALA A 50 55.87 16.07 48.00
N LEU A 51 55.73 15.53 49.23
CA LEU A 51 54.42 15.40 49.88
C LEU A 51 53.72 16.76 50.05
N LEU A 52 54.46 17.83 50.36
CA LEU A 52 53.91 19.19 50.41
C LEU A 52 53.55 19.77 49.04
N ALA A 53 54.15 19.28 47.95
CA ALA A 53 53.75 19.61 46.59
C ALA A 53 52.48 18.83 46.17
N ASP A 54 52.41 17.54 46.50
CA ASP A 54 51.24 16.71 46.22
C ASP A 54 50.01 17.17 47.02
N ILE A 55 50.14 17.50 48.30
CA ILE A 55 49.06 18.10 49.11
C ILE A 55 48.62 19.46 48.55
N LYS A 56 49.52 20.25 47.93
CA LYS A 56 49.15 21.50 47.25
C LYS A 56 48.40 21.24 45.94
N LYS A 57 48.84 20.24 45.17
CA LYS A 57 48.21 19.80 43.93
C LYS A 57 46.79 19.26 44.20
N GLU A 58 46.64 18.35 45.17
CA GLU A 58 45.34 17.80 45.57
C GLU A 58 44.38 18.89 46.03
N LYS A 59 44.84 19.88 46.81
CA LYS A 59 44.02 21.04 47.20
C LYS A 59 43.60 21.90 46.01
N ALA A 60 44.47 22.10 45.01
CA ALA A 60 44.14 22.83 43.79
C ALA A 60 43.15 22.04 42.90
N GLU A 61 43.34 20.73 42.76
CA GLU A 61 42.44 19.83 42.03
C GLU A 61 41.07 19.76 42.71
N LYS A 62 41.02 19.67 44.04
CA LYS A 62 39.77 19.75 44.82
C LYS A 62 39.06 21.08 44.62
N ALA A 63 39.74 22.22 44.70
CA ALA A 63 39.15 23.53 44.46
C ALA A 63 38.58 23.63 43.02
N ALA A 64 39.30 23.14 42.02
CA ALA A 64 38.82 23.09 40.63
C ALA A 64 37.64 22.13 40.43
N LEU A 65 37.54 21.05 41.21
CA LEU A 65 36.38 20.16 41.22
C LEU A 65 35.17 20.80 41.93
N GLU A 66 35.38 21.56 43.00
CA GLU A 66 34.32 22.32 43.69
C GLU A 66 33.76 23.44 42.79
N GLU A 67 34.63 24.17 42.07
CA GLU A 67 34.22 25.15 41.06
C GLU A 67 33.42 24.50 39.91
N LYS A 68 33.92 23.39 39.34
CA LYS A 68 33.19 22.62 38.32
C LYS A 68 31.82 22.15 38.81
N ASN A 69 31.73 21.67 40.06
CA ASN A 69 30.45 21.28 40.66
C ASN A 69 29.50 22.46 40.85
N ALA A 70 29.99 23.63 41.28
CA ALA A 70 29.18 24.85 41.36
C ALA A 70 28.68 25.31 39.97
N GLY A 71 29.53 25.22 38.94
CA GLY A 71 29.19 25.48 37.54
C GLY A 71 28.13 24.51 36.99
N LEU A 72 28.25 23.21 37.30
CA LEU A 72 27.27 22.19 36.93
C LEU A 72 25.92 22.42 37.63
N ARG A 73 25.89 22.72 38.94
CA ARG A 73 24.66 23.08 39.67
C ARG A 73 23.94 24.27 39.02
N LYS A 74 24.68 25.34 38.70
CA LYS A 74 24.15 26.53 37.98
C LYS A 74 23.71 26.24 36.53
N ARG A 75 24.21 25.17 35.90
CA ARG A 75 23.77 24.72 34.57
C ARG A 75 22.48 23.92 34.67
N VAL A 76 22.40 22.96 35.60
CA VAL A 76 21.20 22.14 35.86
C VAL A 76 20.02 23.03 36.28
N GLN A 77 20.24 24.00 37.16
CA GLN A 77 19.18 24.92 37.59
C GLN A 77 18.58 25.72 36.41
N ARG A 78 19.41 26.22 35.49
CA ARG A 78 18.94 26.92 34.28
C ARG A 78 18.19 25.98 33.35
N MET A 79 18.74 24.80 33.09
CA MET A 79 18.10 23.78 32.24
C MET A 79 16.72 23.34 32.78
N LEU A 80 16.53 23.30 34.10
CA LEU A 80 15.22 23.06 34.72
C LEU A 80 14.24 24.21 34.49
N ILE A 81 14.67 25.46 34.68
CA ILE A 81 13.83 26.66 34.44
C ILE A 81 13.45 26.73 32.95
N GLU A 82 14.39 26.52 32.04
CA GLU A 82 14.19 26.49 30.59
C GLU A 82 13.19 25.37 30.19
N ASN A 83 13.28 24.19 30.82
CA ASN A 83 12.34 23.09 30.60
C ASN A 83 10.92 23.42 31.11
N ASP A 84 10.82 24.05 32.28
CA ASP A 84 9.53 24.49 32.85
C ASP A 84 8.87 25.58 32.00
N GLU A 85 9.64 26.55 31.50
CA GLU A 85 9.12 27.56 30.56
C GLU A 85 8.56 26.93 29.29
N VAL A 86 9.30 26.01 28.65
CA VAL A 86 8.84 25.29 27.46
C VAL A 86 7.58 24.47 27.76
N ARG A 87 7.56 23.78 28.91
CA ARG A 87 6.41 22.99 29.38
C ARG A 87 5.16 23.83 29.61
N VAL A 88 5.30 25.03 30.16
CA VAL A 88 4.19 25.98 30.37
C VAL A 88 3.72 26.58 29.03
N LYS A 89 4.64 27.00 28.15
CA LYS A 89 4.31 27.53 26.81
C LYS A 89 3.52 26.50 25.99
N ALA A 90 4.04 25.28 25.85
CA ALA A 90 3.37 24.20 25.13
C ALA A 90 2.00 23.84 25.73
N LYS A 91 1.86 23.84 27.07
CA LYS A 91 0.55 23.61 27.72
C LYS A 91 -0.46 24.71 27.37
N ASN A 92 -0.04 25.98 27.39
CA ASN A 92 -0.91 27.12 27.08
C ASN A 92 -1.31 27.13 25.59
N GLU A 93 -0.39 26.78 24.70
CA GLU A 93 -0.65 26.62 23.25
C GLU A 93 -1.68 25.51 22.99
N VAL A 94 -1.57 24.35 23.66
CA VAL A 94 -2.55 23.26 23.58
C VAL A 94 -3.93 23.68 24.09
N VAL A 95 -4.00 24.41 25.21
CA VAL A 95 -5.28 24.93 25.73
C VAL A 95 -5.91 25.93 24.77
N ALA A 96 -5.13 26.88 24.22
CA ALA A 96 -5.64 27.85 23.25
C ALA A 96 -6.11 27.18 21.94
N ALA A 97 -5.41 26.16 21.47
CA ALA A 97 -5.83 25.35 20.31
C ALA A 97 -7.11 24.56 20.61
N GLN A 98 -7.24 23.98 21.82
CA GLN A 98 -8.43 23.25 22.25
C GLN A 98 -9.65 24.17 22.35
N GLU A 99 -9.51 25.37 22.94
CA GLU A 99 -10.58 26.38 22.97
C GLU A 99 -11.00 26.82 21.56
N LYS A 100 -10.04 27.05 20.66
CA LYS A 100 -10.32 27.41 19.26
C LYS A 100 -11.11 26.30 18.56
N ALA A 101 -10.68 25.05 18.68
CA ALA A 101 -11.37 23.90 18.11
C ALA A 101 -12.78 23.72 18.69
N GLN A 102 -12.99 23.97 20.00
CA GLN A 102 -14.32 23.94 20.62
C GLN A 102 -15.26 25.02 20.06
N ARG A 103 -14.76 26.23 19.80
CA ARG A 103 -15.53 27.31 19.15
C ARG A 103 -15.88 26.95 17.70
N GLU A 104 -14.92 26.45 16.93
CA GLU A 104 -15.13 25.99 15.55
C GLU A 104 -16.17 24.85 15.46
N ILE A 105 -16.12 23.90 16.40
CA ILE A 105 -17.13 22.82 16.51
C ILE A 105 -18.51 23.39 16.84
N ALA A 106 -18.62 24.34 17.77
CA ALA A 106 -19.90 24.97 18.13
C ALA A 106 -20.49 25.77 16.96
N GLU A 107 -19.65 26.52 16.22
CA GLU A 107 -20.05 27.23 15.01
C GLU A 107 -20.51 26.27 13.91
N ALA A 108 -19.76 25.18 13.64
CA ALA A 108 -20.15 24.17 12.67
C ALA A 108 -21.46 23.46 13.04
N GLN A 109 -21.67 23.14 14.32
CA GLN A 109 -22.94 22.58 14.82
C GLN A 109 -24.11 23.56 14.63
N ASN A 110 -23.91 24.85 14.89
CA ASN A 110 -24.92 25.89 14.67
C ASN A 110 -25.24 26.05 13.17
N GLN A 111 -24.22 26.14 12.30
CA GLN A 111 -24.39 26.18 10.85
C GLN A 111 -25.17 24.97 10.33
N LEU A 112 -24.87 23.77 10.82
CA LEU A 112 -25.55 22.52 10.48
C LEU A 112 -27.00 22.50 11.01
N ALA A 113 -27.28 23.06 12.19
CA ALA A 113 -28.64 23.23 12.70
C ALA A 113 -29.45 24.21 11.83
N VAL A 114 -28.86 25.34 11.43
CA VAL A 114 -29.46 26.31 10.49
C VAL A 114 -29.68 25.69 9.11
N ALA A 115 -28.74 24.89 8.59
CA ALA A 115 -28.90 24.17 7.34
C ALA A 115 -30.05 23.15 7.39
N ARG A 116 -30.14 22.36 8.47
CA ARG A 116 -31.28 21.45 8.72
C ARG A 116 -32.61 22.19 8.88
N ALA A 117 -32.61 23.38 9.48
CA ALA A 117 -33.82 24.21 9.58
C ALA A 117 -34.26 24.75 8.21
N LYS A 118 -33.33 25.22 7.37
CA LYS A 118 -33.60 25.62 5.98
C LYS A 118 -34.12 24.45 5.14
N LEU A 119 -33.49 23.28 5.26
CA LEU A 119 -33.92 22.05 4.58
C LEU A 119 -35.38 21.69 4.94
N ARG A 120 -35.73 21.68 6.24
CA ARG A 120 -37.11 21.44 6.71
C ARG A 120 -38.15 22.48 6.27
N LEU A 121 -37.71 23.70 5.92
CA LEU A 121 -38.58 24.73 5.33
C LEU A 121 -38.73 24.55 3.81
N GLN A 122 -37.71 24.01 3.14
CA GLN A 122 -37.72 23.69 1.71
C GLN A 122 -38.52 22.41 1.42
N GLU A 123 -38.29 21.34 2.18
CA GLU A 123 -39.02 20.04 2.11
C GLU A 123 -40.51 20.16 2.51
N ARG A 124 -40.95 21.33 2.98
CA ARG A 124 -42.34 21.57 3.41
C ARG A 124 -43.32 21.76 2.25
N GLY A 125 -42.82 21.93 1.02
CA GLY A 125 -43.62 21.84 -0.21
C GLY A 125 -43.55 20.43 -0.80
N PRO A 126 -44.67 19.83 -1.25
CA PRO A 126 -44.69 18.46 -1.78
C PRO A 126 -43.76 18.31 -3.01
N ASP A 127 -43.67 19.36 -3.84
CA ASP A 127 -42.82 19.37 -5.03
C ASP A 127 -41.33 19.22 -4.70
N ALA A 128 -40.85 19.85 -3.63
CA ALA A 128 -39.44 19.80 -3.23
C ALA A 128 -39.01 18.41 -2.72
N GLN A 129 -39.91 17.70 -2.03
CA GLN A 129 -39.67 16.31 -1.62
C GLN A 129 -39.69 15.36 -2.82
N VAL A 130 -40.56 15.63 -3.81
CA VAL A 130 -40.60 14.89 -5.07
C VAL A 130 -39.34 15.17 -5.92
N GLU A 131 -38.84 16.39 -5.97
CA GLU A 131 -37.59 16.76 -6.65
C GLU A 131 -36.35 16.13 -5.99
N SER A 132 -36.26 16.11 -4.66
CA SER A 132 -35.11 15.51 -3.98
C SER A 132 -35.05 13.99 -4.18
N LEU A 133 -36.21 13.31 -4.17
CA LEU A 133 -36.32 11.89 -4.51
C LEU A 133 -35.94 11.63 -5.98
N LYS A 134 -36.52 12.38 -6.93
CA LYS A 134 -36.18 12.30 -8.36
C LYS A 134 -34.68 12.52 -8.61
N LYS A 135 -34.06 13.45 -7.89
CA LYS A 135 -32.62 13.70 -7.99
C LYS A 135 -31.80 12.52 -7.46
N GLY A 136 -32.13 11.98 -6.29
CA GLY A 136 -31.44 10.81 -5.74
C GLY A 136 -31.58 9.57 -6.64
N GLU A 137 -32.74 9.40 -7.27
CA GLU A 137 -32.99 8.36 -8.28
C GLU A 137 -32.19 8.59 -9.56
N ALA A 138 -32.11 9.83 -10.06
CA ALA A 138 -31.28 10.19 -11.21
C ALA A 138 -29.78 9.99 -10.95
N ASP A 139 -29.28 10.41 -9.78
CA ASP A 139 -27.88 10.24 -9.37
C ASP A 139 -27.52 8.74 -9.25
N ARG A 140 -28.41 7.93 -8.64
CA ARG A 140 -28.29 6.45 -8.61
C ARG A 140 -28.28 5.85 -10.02
N THR A 141 -29.16 6.32 -10.90
CA THR A 141 -29.29 5.82 -12.27
C THR A 141 -28.08 6.19 -13.13
N ALA A 142 -27.50 7.39 -12.95
CA ALA A 142 -26.28 7.82 -13.61
C ALA A 142 -25.07 6.97 -13.17
N LEU A 143 -24.95 6.66 -11.87
CA LEU A 143 -23.92 5.76 -11.35
C LEU A 143 -24.05 4.35 -11.93
N LEU A 144 -25.26 3.78 -11.92
CA LEU A 144 -25.53 2.45 -12.50
C LEU A 144 -25.29 2.43 -14.02
N THR A 145 -25.69 3.48 -14.75
CA THR A 145 -25.42 3.63 -16.19
C THR A 145 -23.91 3.62 -16.47
N THR A 146 -23.14 4.33 -15.64
CA THR A 146 -21.68 4.39 -15.75
C THR A 146 -21.04 3.03 -15.48
N ARG A 147 -21.51 2.33 -14.44
CA ARG A 147 -21.06 0.97 -14.10
C ARG A 147 -21.37 -0.02 -15.22
N TYR A 148 -22.62 -0.07 -15.68
CA TYR A 148 -23.08 -0.91 -16.79
C TYR A 148 -22.22 -0.69 -18.04
N ARG A 149 -22.04 0.56 -18.47
CA ARG A 149 -21.17 0.91 -19.62
C ARG A 149 -19.71 0.47 -19.43
N GLY A 150 -19.21 0.48 -18.19
CA GLY A 150 -17.90 -0.07 -17.84
C GLY A 150 -17.86 -1.59 -18.04
N GLU A 151 -18.80 -2.31 -17.43
CA GLU A 151 -18.87 -3.77 -17.50
C GLU A 151 -19.11 -4.27 -18.94
N CYS A 152 -19.96 -3.61 -19.75
CA CYS A 152 -20.19 -3.94 -21.16
C CYS A 152 -18.93 -3.94 -22.03
N ARG A 153 -17.95 -3.06 -21.73
CA ARG A 153 -16.68 -2.99 -22.48
C ARG A 153 -15.83 -4.23 -22.23
N ILE A 154 -15.73 -4.65 -20.97
CA ILE A 154 -14.89 -5.79 -20.58
C ILE A 154 -15.62 -7.12 -20.92
N ALA A 155 -16.95 -7.15 -20.82
CA ALA A 155 -17.78 -8.30 -21.16
C ALA A 155 -17.59 -8.80 -22.61
N ALA A 156 -17.17 -7.93 -23.54
CA ALA A 156 -16.81 -8.35 -24.90
C ALA A 156 -15.53 -9.19 -24.94
N ALA A 157 -14.48 -8.77 -24.23
CA ALA A 157 -13.21 -9.50 -24.14
C ALA A 157 -13.36 -10.79 -23.31
N ASP A 158 -14.13 -10.75 -22.22
CA ASP A 158 -14.48 -11.94 -21.44
C ASP A 158 -15.24 -12.97 -22.29
N ALA A 159 -16.24 -12.55 -23.07
CA ALA A 159 -17.01 -13.45 -23.93
C ALA A 159 -16.10 -14.18 -24.93
N GLN A 160 -15.19 -13.46 -25.60
CA GLN A 160 -14.22 -14.10 -26.51
C GLN A 160 -13.27 -15.05 -25.76
N ARG A 161 -12.71 -14.64 -24.61
CA ARG A 161 -11.85 -15.51 -23.78
C ARG A 161 -12.55 -16.82 -23.40
N VAL A 162 -13.83 -16.75 -23.05
CA VAL A 162 -14.66 -17.91 -22.68
C VAL A 162 -14.94 -18.77 -23.91
N LEU A 163 -15.26 -18.17 -25.06
CA LEU A 163 -15.44 -18.89 -26.32
C LEU A 163 -14.17 -19.67 -26.73
N ASP A 164 -13.01 -19.01 -26.72
CA ASP A 164 -11.72 -19.62 -27.07
C ASP A 164 -11.37 -20.79 -26.12
N SER A 165 -11.62 -20.60 -24.82
CA SER A 165 -11.45 -21.62 -23.77
C SER A 165 -12.37 -22.83 -24.01
N VAL A 166 -13.65 -22.59 -24.27
CA VAL A 166 -14.68 -23.62 -24.53
C VAL A 166 -14.36 -24.41 -25.80
N VAL A 167 -13.97 -23.73 -26.89
CA VAL A 167 -13.51 -24.39 -28.13
C VAL A 167 -12.29 -25.26 -27.88
N GLY A 168 -11.30 -24.78 -27.13
CA GLY A 168 -10.11 -25.55 -26.75
C GLY A 168 -10.43 -26.81 -25.93
N MET A 169 -11.37 -26.70 -24.99
CA MET A 169 -11.82 -27.84 -24.18
C MET A 169 -12.61 -28.85 -25.00
N PHE A 170 -13.56 -28.42 -25.84
CA PHE A 170 -14.32 -29.32 -26.71
C PHE A 170 -13.41 -30.07 -27.70
N ARG A 171 -12.46 -29.38 -28.35
CA ARG A 171 -11.45 -30.03 -29.21
C ARG A 171 -10.64 -31.09 -28.45
N THR A 172 -10.32 -30.83 -27.19
CA THR A 172 -9.61 -31.79 -26.32
C THR A 172 -10.48 -32.99 -25.96
N LYS A 173 -11.79 -32.78 -25.68
CA LYS A 173 -12.76 -33.86 -25.45
C LYS A 173 -13.02 -34.71 -26.70
N LEU A 174 -13.19 -34.09 -27.87
CA LEU A 174 -13.38 -34.80 -29.15
C LEU A 174 -12.15 -35.67 -29.51
N ARG A 175 -10.94 -35.20 -29.20
CA ARG A 175 -9.70 -36.01 -29.31
C ARG A 175 -9.63 -37.15 -28.30
N GLN A 176 -10.25 -37.01 -27.12
CA GLN A 176 -10.39 -38.13 -26.17
C GLN A 176 -11.42 -39.15 -26.67
N VAL A 177 -12.52 -38.69 -27.27
CA VAL A 177 -13.51 -39.56 -27.93
C VAL A 177 -12.88 -40.40 -29.02
N GLY A 178 -12.12 -39.81 -29.97
CA GLY A 178 -11.49 -40.58 -31.06
C GLY A 178 -10.56 -41.71 -30.57
N ARG A 179 -9.95 -41.54 -29.40
CA ARG A 179 -9.10 -42.56 -28.75
C ARG A 179 -9.90 -43.65 -28.01
N MET A 180 -11.07 -43.33 -27.48
CA MET A 180 -11.86 -44.21 -26.60
C MET A 180 -13.08 -44.85 -27.28
N SER A 181 -13.51 -44.32 -28.43
CA SER A 181 -14.61 -44.85 -29.26
C SER A 181 -14.34 -46.26 -29.83
N ARG A 182 -13.18 -46.86 -29.57
CA ARG A 182 -12.91 -48.28 -29.83
C ARG A 182 -13.55 -49.21 -28.80
N ASP A 183 -13.71 -48.75 -27.56
CA ASP A 183 -13.98 -49.61 -26.39
C ASP A 183 -15.28 -49.25 -25.64
N SER A 184 -15.92 -48.11 -25.92
CA SER A 184 -17.14 -47.66 -25.21
C SER A 184 -18.26 -47.22 -26.14
N ALA A 185 -19.39 -47.93 -26.13
CA ALA A 185 -20.58 -47.62 -26.94
C ALA A 185 -21.55 -46.59 -26.33
N ASP A 186 -21.33 -46.17 -25.08
CA ASP A 186 -22.42 -45.78 -24.17
C ASP A 186 -22.46 -44.27 -23.80
N LYS A 187 -21.58 -43.44 -24.38
CA LYS A 187 -21.46 -42.00 -24.03
C LYS A 187 -21.23 -41.09 -25.25
N SER A 188 -22.32 -40.83 -25.98
CA SER A 188 -22.39 -39.82 -27.04
C SER A 188 -22.38 -38.36 -26.54
N GLN A 189 -22.31 -38.13 -25.22
CA GLN A 189 -22.41 -36.80 -24.61
C GLN A 189 -21.04 -36.20 -24.29
N LEU A 190 -20.84 -34.93 -24.65
CA LEU A 190 -19.72 -34.10 -24.25
C LEU A 190 -20.14 -33.10 -23.16
N GLU A 191 -19.22 -32.81 -22.26
CA GLU A 191 -19.36 -31.78 -21.23
C GLU A 191 -18.04 -31.02 -21.03
N VAL A 192 -18.12 -29.70 -20.98
CA VAL A 192 -17.03 -28.78 -20.64
C VAL A 192 -17.53 -27.71 -19.68
N ALA A 193 -16.65 -27.19 -18.81
CA ALA A 193 -16.95 -26.13 -17.87
C ALA A 193 -15.85 -25.06 -17.93
N SER A 194 -16.22 -23.78 -17.88
CA SER A 194 -15.28 -22.64 -17.84
C SER A 194 -15.61 -21.74 -16.66
N ASP A 195 -14.61 -21.44 -15.84
CA ASP A 195 -14.76 -20.65 -14.60
C ASP A 195 -14.34 -19.18 -14.78
N GLY A 196 -14.76 -18.32 -13.85
CA GLY A 196 -14.50 -16.89 -13.89
C GLY A 196 -15.25 -16.17 -15.01
N VAL A 197 -16.46 -16.62 -15.31
CA VAL A 197 -17.37 -16.10 -16.33
C VAL A 197 -18.32 -15.11 -15.66
N ARG A 198 -18.22 -13.82 -15.97
CA ARG A 198 -19.18 -12.84 -15.42
C ARG A 198 -20.53 -12.95 -16.14
N ARG A 199 -21.65 -12.85 -15.41
CA ARG A 199 -23.02 -12.94 -15.96
C ARG A 199 -23.25 -12.07 -17.21
N LEU A 200 -22.73 -10.84 -17.26
CA LEU A 200 -22.86 -9.97 -18.43
C LEU A 200 -22.08 -10.47 -19.66
N ALA A 201 -20.93 -11.12 -19.46
CA ALA A 201 -20.17 -11.76 -20.53
C ALA A 201 -20.86 -13.04 -21.02
N PHE A 202 -21.39 -13.86 -20.10
CA PHE A 202 -22.25 -15.00 -20.43
C PHE A 202 -23.45 -14.58 -21.29
N MET A 203 -24.25 -13.61 -20.85
CA MET A 203 -25.43 -13.18 -21.58
C MET A 203 -25.09 -12.57 -22.95
N LYS A 204 -23.96 -11.86 -23.06
CA LYS A 204 -23.46 -11.33 -24.33
C LYS A 204 -22.96 -12.42 -25.27
N LEU A 205 -22.33 -13.48 -24.76
CA LEU A 205 -21.80 -14.59 -25.55
C LEU A 205 -22.91 -15.43 -26.19
N PHE A 206 -24.04 -15.62 -25.50
CA PHE A 206 -25.16 -16.45 -25.96
C PHE A 206 -26.38 -15.63 -26.41
N GLY A 207 -26.19 -14.37 -26.80
CA GLY A 207 -27.23 -13.53 -27.41
C GLY A 207 -28.42 -13.16 -26.50
N LEU A 208 -28.31 -13.37 -25.19
CA LEU A 208 -29.40 -13.15 -24.24
C LEU A 208 -29.62 -11.65 -23.97
N ALA A 209 -30.85 -11.28 -23.60
CA ALA A 209 -31.23 -9.89 -23.31
C ALA A 209 -30.41 -9.30 -22.14
N HIS A 210 -29.53 -8.35 -22.42
CA HIS A 210 -28.53 -7.82 -21.47
C HIS A 210 -28.48 -6.30 -21.45
N ASP A 211 -29.62 -5.64 -21.71
CA ASP A 211 -29.73 -4.19 -21.77
C ASP A 211 -29.69 -3.52 -20.37
N PHE A 212 -29.74 -2.19 -20.33
CA PHE A 212 -29.67 -1.46 -19.06
C PHE A 212 -30.92 -1.65 -18.18
N ALA A 213 -32.10 -1.83 -18.78
CA ALA A 213 -33.32 -2.11 -18.01
C ALA A 213 -33.24 -3.49 -17.33
N PHE A 214 -32.77 -4.51 -18.05
CA PHE A 214 -32.50 -5.82 -17.46
C PHE A 214 -31.40 -5.76 -16.41
N TYR A 215 -30.30 -5.04 -16.66
CA TYR A 215 -29.19 -4.85 -15.71
C TYR A 215 -29.63 -4.26 -14.37
N MET A 216 -30.59 -3.32 -14.37
CA MET A 216 -31.16 -2.76 -13.13
C MET A 216 -32.16 -3.69 -12.42
N SER A 217 -32.58 -4.79 -13.05
CA SER A 217 -33.62 -5.68 -12.54
C SER A 217 -33.10 -6.67 -11.49
N ALA A 218 -34.00 -7.13 -10.61
CA ALA A 218 -33.71 -8.24 -9.70
C ALA A 218 -33.34 -9.53 -10.45
N ALA A 219 -33.82 -9.73 -11.69
CA ALA A 219 -33.53 -10.91 -12.50
C ALA A 219 -32.08 -10.95 -13.04
N PHE A 220 -31.42 -9.80 -13.20
CA PHE A 220 -29.98 -9.75 -13.48
C PHE A 220 -29.14 -10.04 -12.23
N HIS A 221 -29.63 -9.65 -11.05
CA HIS A 221 -28.96 -9.88 -9.77
C HIS A 221 -29.36 -11.20 -9.06
N SER A 222 -30.21 -12.02 -9.68
CA SER A 222 -30.61 -13.33 -9.12
C SER A 222 -29.44 -14.33 -9.11
N GLN A 223 -29.33 -15.06 -8.01
CA GLN A 223 -28.38 -16.16 -7.82
C GLN A 223 -28.87 -17.49 -8.42
N GLU A 224 -30.04 -17.49 -9.07
CA GLU A 224 -30.56 -18.66 -9.77
C GLU A 224 -29.75 -18.96 -11.04
N PRO A 225 -29.37 -20.23 -11.29
CA PRO A 225 -28.65 -20.60 -12.51
C PRO A 225 -29.44 -20.33 -13.79
N VAL A 226 -28.82 -19.60 -14.72
CA VAL A 226 -29.44 -19.26 -16.02
C VAL A 226 -29.21 -20.41 -16.98
N ARG A 227 -30.29 -20.92 -17.58
CA ARG A 227 -30.25 -22.03 -18.55
C ARG A 227 -30.61 -21.50 -19.94
N HIS A 228 -29.85 -21.90 -20.96
CA HIS A 228 -30.09 -21.58 -22.36
C HIS A 228 -29.86 -22.81 -23.23
N THR A 229 -30.57 -22.93 -24.34
CA THR A 229 -30.33 -23.98 -25.35
C THR A 229 -29.89 -23.31 -26.63
N ILE A 230 -28.69 -23.67 -27.10
CA ILE A 230 -28.16 -23.23 -28.38
C ILE A 230 -28.69 -24.20 -29.45
N GLU A 231 -29.62 -23.71 -30.25
CA GLU A 231 -30.14 -24.42 -31.43
C GLU A 231 -29.16 -24.35 -32.62
N GLN A 232 -29.39 -25.16 -33.65
CA GLN A 232 -28.46 -25.36 -34.77
C GLN A 232 -27.99 -24.05 -35.45
N GLU A 233 -28.86 -23.06 -35.59
CA GLU A 233 -28.50 -21.76 -36.18
C GLU A 233 -27.49 -21.01 -35.30
N GLN A 234 -27.81 -20.82 -34.02
CA GLN A 234 -26.93 -20.17 -33.03
C GLN A 234 -25.62 -20.94 -32.83
N PHE A 235 -25.65 -22.27 -32.89
CA PHE A 235 -24.45 -23.11 -32.82
C PHE A 235 -23.52 -22.83 -34.01
N THR A 236 -24.09 -22.71 -35.21
CA THR A 236 -23.36 -22.44 -36.45
C THR A 236 -22.80 -21.01 -36.47
N GLU A 237 -23.53 -20.04 -35.93
CA GLU A 237 -23.04 -18.65 -35.77
C GLU A 237 -21.91 -18.56 -34.73
N LEU A 238 -22.10 -19.15 -33.55
CA LEU A 238 -21.18 -19.00 -32.42
C LEU A 238 -19.87 -19.78 -32.58
N PHE A 239 -19.95 -20.99 -33.14
CA PHE A 239 -18.80 -21.88 -33.25
C PHE A 239 -18.37 -22.14 -34.70
N GLY A 240 -19.29 -22.08 -35.66
CA GLY A 240 -19.08 -22.59 -37.01
C GLY A 240 -18.48 -24.00 -36.99
N ASN A 241 -17.45 -24.23 -37.80
CA ASN A 241 -16.76 -25.52 -37.87
C ASN A 241 -15.71 -25.71 -36.75
N SER A 242 -15.74 -24.92 -35.66
CA SER A 242 -14.66 -24.93 -34.66
C SER A 242 -14.68 -26.14 -33.73
N LEU A 243 -15.85 -26.69 -33.42
CA LEU A 243 -16.01 -27.82 -32.50
C LEU A 243 -15.84 -29.18 -33.20
N CYS A 244 -14.71 -29.35 -33.88
CA CYS A 244 -14.33 -30.59 -34.56
C CYS A 244 -12.91 -31.05 -34.16
N HIS A 245 -12.64 -32.34 -34.36
CA HIS A 245 -11.30 -32.94 -34.34
C HIS A 245 -11.20 -33.99 -35.44
N GLU A 246 -10.20 -33.87 -36.32
CA GLU A 246 -9.91 -34.86 -37.36
C GLU A 246 -8.96 -35.94 -36.81
N GLU A 247 -9.40 -37.19 -36.82
CA GLU A 247 -8.60 -38.32 -36.32
C GLU A 247 -7.77 -38.97 -37.43
N ARG A 248 -8.26 -38.90 -38.67
CA ARG A 248 -7.56 -39.29 -39.91
C ARG A 248 -8.24 -38.59 -41.09
N ALA A 249 -7.53 -38.48 -42.22
CA ALA A 249 -8.00 -37.78 -43.43
C ALA A 249 -9.49 -38.07 -43.76
N GLY A 250 -10.33 -37.05 -43.65
CA GLY A 250 -11.76 -37.10 -43.95
C GLY A 250 -12.66 -37.76 -42.88
N LEU A 251 -12.13 -38.06 -41.69
CA LEU A 251 -12.89 -38.56 -40.54
C LEU A 251 -12.82 -37.56 -39.38
N PHE A 252 -13.95 -36.95 -39.08
CA PHE A 252 -14.10 -35.92 -38.06
C PHE A 252 -15.02 -36.41 -36.93
N TYR A 253 -14.62 -36.14 -35.70
CA TYR A 253 -15.52 -36.12 -34.55
C TYR A 253 -15.97 -34.67 -34.33
N VAL A 254 -17.28 -34.43 -34.33
CA VAL A 254 -17.86 -33.09 -34.20
C VAL A 254 -18.82 -33.02 -33.00
N ALA A 255 -18.87 -31.89 -32.30
CA ALA A 255 -19.99 -31.59 -31.41
C ALA A 255 -21.24 -31.25 -32.24
N THR A 256 -22.43 -31.55 -31.71
CA THR A 256 -23.72 -31.29 -32.39
C THR A 256 -24.63 -30.38 -31.57
N ALA A 257 -25.55 -29.69 -32.25
CA ALA A 257 -26.69 -29.05 -31.61
C ALA A 257 -27.85 -30.06 -31.42
N PRO A 258 -28.79 -29.83 -30.48
CA PRO A 258 -28.84 -28.72 -29.53
C PRO A 258 -27.79 -28.83 -28.42
N MET A 259 -27.25 -27.70 -27.98
CA MET A 259 -26.31 -27.61 -26.86
C MET A 259 -26.95 -26.91 -25.67
N LEU A 260 -27.10 -27.61 -24.55
CA LEU A 260 -27.54 -27.04 -23.29
C LEU A 260 -26.39 -26.28 -22.63
N VAL A 261 -26.65 -25.03 -22.25
CA VAL A 261 -25.72 -24.19 -21.50
C VAL A 261 -26.34 -23.78 -20.17
N VAL A 262 -25.57 -23.88 -19.10
CA VAL A 262 -25.96 -23.47 -17.74
C VAL A 262 -24.90 -22.55 -17.18
N PHE A 263 -25.30 -21.36 -16.75
CA PHE A 263 -24.47 -20.42 -15.99
C PHE A 263 -24.87 -20.43 -14.52
N ASP A 264 -23.92 -20.64 -13.60
CA ASP A 264 -24.15 -20.54 -12.15
C ASP A 264 -23.55 -19.24 -11.58
N PRO A 265 -24.39 -18.27 -11.15
CA PRO A 265 -23.94 -17.04 -10.50
C PRO A 265 -23.14 -17.25 -9.21
N ASN A 266 -23.33 -18.38 -8.52
CA ASN A 266 -22.70 -18.66 -7.23
C ASN A 266 -21.24 -19.11 -7.38
N ALA A 267 -20.88 -19.62 -8.57
CA ALA A 267 -19.54 -20.11 -8.90
C ALA A 267 -18.84 -19.25 -9.98
N ASP A 268 -19.52 -18.24 -10.54
CA ASP A 268 -19.12 -17.52 -11.76
C ASP A 268 -18.65 -18.50 -12.86
N ASN A 269 -19.40 -19.58 -13.12
CA ASN A 269 -19.01 -20.60 -14.11
C ASN A 269 -20.09 -20.85 -15.17
N VAL A 270 -19.66 -21.37 -16.32
CA VAL A 270 -20.56 -21.84 -17.39
C VAL A 270 -20.23 -23.28 -17.75
N VAL A 271 -21.26 -24.12 -17.81
CA VAL A 271 -21.19 -25.52 -18.22
C VAL A 271 -21.94 -25.68 -19.54
N LEU A 272 -21.29 -26.31 -20.53
CA LEU A 272 -21.88 -26.61 -21.83
C LEU A 272 -21.95 -28.12 -22.04
N LYS A 273 -23.12 -28.62 -22.41
CA LYS A 273 -23.39 -30.05 -22.66
C LYS A 273 -24.06 -30.23 -24.01
N CYS A 274 -23.55 -31.16 -24.81
CA CYS A 274 -24.06 -31.48 -26.15
C CYS A 274 -23.79 -32.95 -26.48
N GLU A 275 -24.29 -33.42 -27.62
CA GLU A 275 -23.86 -34.70 -28.18
C GLU A 275 -22.65 -34.52 -29.11
N TRP A 276 -22.09 -35.63 -29.57
CA TRP A 276 -21.09 -35.67 -30.63
C TRP A 276 -21.46 -36.70 -31.70
N ALA A 277 -20.99 -36.47 -32.93
CA ALA A 277 -21.21 -37.35 -34.07
C ALA A 277 -19.89 -37.64 -34.82
N GLU A 278 -19.84 -38.80 -35.51
CA GLU A 278 -18.83 -39.09 -36.52
C GLU A 278 -19.29 -38.56 -37.88
N GLN A 279 -18.48 -37.73 -38.53
CA GLN A 279 -18.67 -37.29 -39.91
C GLN A 279 -17.54 -37.85 -40.79
N ASN A 280 -17.91 -38.49 -41.90
CA ASN A 280 -16.97 -39.18 -42.78
C ASN A 280 -17.09 -38.62 -44.20
N ALA A 281 -16.41 -37.51 -44.44
CA ALA A 281 -16.48 -36.74 -45.69
C ALA A 281 -16.12 -37.58 -46.93
N LEU A 282 -15.24 -38.57 -46.80
CA LEU A 282 -14.90 -39.51 -47.88
C LEU A 282 -16.06 -40.47 -48.20
N ARG A 283 -16.78 -40.95 -47.18
CA ARG A 283 -17.98 -41.79 -47.36
C ARG A 283 -19.11 -41.02 -48.02
N ASP A 284 -19.27 -39.74 -47.69
CA ASP A 284 -20.33 -38.90 -48.24
C ASP A 284 -19.99 -38.41 -49.65
N LEU A 285 -18.74 -38.03 -49.94
CA LEU A 285 -18.26 -37.80 -51.31
C LEU A 285 -18.48 -39.05 -52.19
N ALA A 286 -18.17 -40.23 -51.67
CA ALA A 286 -18.36 -41.51 -52.37
C ALA A 286 -19.85 -41.93 -52.52
N ARG A 287 -20.79 -41.28 -51.82
CA ARG A 287 -22.23 -41.36 -52.09
C ARG A 287 -22.60 -40.42 -53.23
N THR A 288 -22.15 -39.16 -53.18
CA THR A 288 -22.46 -38.13 -54.20
C THR A 288 -21.94 -38.50 -55.59
N ILE A 289 -20.77 -39.13 -55.70
CA ILE A 289 -20.16 -39.55 -56.98
C ILE A 289 -20.82 -40.82 -57.59
N ARG A 290 -21.80 -41.43 -56.90
CA ARG A 290 -22.54 -42.62 -57.38
C ARG A 290 -23.91 -42.29 -58.01
N PHE A 291 -24.17 -41.02 -58.26
CA PHE A 291 -25.35 -40.48 -58.96
C PHE A 291 -24.92 -39.52 -60.07
#